data_AF-A0A2G9S2H5-F1
#
_entry.id   AF-A0A2G9S2H5-F1
#
_cell.length_a   1.000
_cell.length_b   1.000
_cell.length_c   1.000
_cell.angle_alpha   90.00
_cell.angle_beta   90.00
_cell.angle_gamma   90.00
#
_symmetry.space_group_name_H-M   'P 1'
#
loop_
_entity.id
_entity.type
_entity.pdbx_description
1 polymer ?
#
loop_
_entity_poly.entity_id
_entity_poly.type
_entity_poly.pdbx_seq_one_letter_code
_entity_poly.pdbx_strand_id
1 'polypeptide(L)'
;MHPSYITVTVERCLGDGVVTSWVARVMMAELDAESVRTESQGGEEPYVAEFSREQLLEVTRLVSDALSTLKSETEMFEKFYKRLDPKDLSPMRSRRRSKSRSTISERLLSLSVDQKLELALREMEDSKEEAQRDAEIADRILQSFKATMEEAEIRSTEIKKAMYEFERDIGKAAMSGKKGGGVTPEKVLRYVEEKTRARDSLVDKLRLKNAALKIQKKKLQMQLKQKEEMGEVLNEVDFQQLKIENAQFLERIDKRNQDLLQLKLNAGETLQVLNSYKKKLHHTTTESTYLRKEISARNDMLQRIEQETQQVEQERAKAESLNKKLRKQLSDYRVPDVLNYVHEKMEQEELEKSIRAWERKVEIAEGSKMELPLWLVKGLYDNKRRIISVELPKIYREGWRTVFSADANVVDLHKMGPHYYSFGSQLLNFDSPENTEIAQTLLQTFIGRFRRIMDSSQNAYNEDTSGLVAKLDELERLLFRAGQEGLNAFQNWERGQAAQIRASSLVQSYKKRKFHETDT
;
A
#
# COMPACT_ATOMS: atom_id res chain seq x y z
N MET A 1 -72.72 51.70 -3.03
CA MET A 1 -71.42 51.88 -3.72
C MET A 1 -71.70 51.97 -5.20
N HIS A 2 -71.16 52.96 -5.92
CA HIS A 2 -71.13 52.91 -7.38
C HIS A 2 -70.00 51.95 -7.80
N PRO A 3 -70.24 50.96 -8.68
CA PRO A 3 -69.15 50.20 -9.29
C PRO A 3 -68.33 51.10 -10.21
N SER A 4 -67.00 51.01 -10.10
CA SER A 4 -66.03 51.67 -10.99
C SER A 4 -65.43 50.64 -11.95
N TYR A 5 -65.20 50.99 -13.22
CA TYR A 5 -64.97 50.03 -14.33
C TYR A 5 -63.60 50.22 -15.06
N ILE A 6 -63.06 49.15 -15.68
CA ILE A 6 -61.66 48.96 -16.20
C ILE A 6 -61.60 47.91 -17.39
N THR A 7 -60.54 47.85 -18.25
CA THR A 7 -60.48 47.24 -19.65
C THR A 7 -59.18 46.42 -20.04
N VAL A 8 -59.15 45.34 -20.92
CA VAL A 8 -58.19 44.14 -20.82
C VAL A 8 -57.85 43.09 -22.03
N THR A 9 -56.67 42.34 -22.15
CA THR A 9 -56.15 41.31 -23.24
C THR A 9 -55.07 40.12 -22.92
N VAL A 10 -54.48 39.26 -23.88
CA VAL A 10 -53.89 37.80 -23.76
C VAL A 10 -52.58 37.24 -24.59
N GLU A 11 -51.83 36.09 -24.28
CA GLU A 11 -50.62 35.40 -25.02
C GLU A 11 -49.99 33.92 -24.62
N ARG A 12 -49.32 33.01 -25.46
CA ARG A 12 -48.32 31.82 -25.12
C ARG A 12 -47.59 30.83 -26.22
N CYS A 13 -46.50 29.98 -25.97
CA CYS A 13 -45.86 28.82 -26.83
C CYS A 13 -44.76 27.72 -26.24
N LEU A 14 -43.98 26.84 -27.00
CA LEU A 14 -43.15 25.56 -26.63
C LEU A 14 -41.82 25.06 -27.45
N GLY A 15 -41.03 23.93 -27.13
CA GLY A 15 -39.80 23.33 -27.89
C GLY A 15 -39.01 21.98 -27.42
N ASP A 16 -37.99 21.37 -28.16
CA ASP A 16 -37.36 19.94 -28.03
C ASP A 16 -35.88 19.61 -28.62
N GLY A 17 -35.17 18.40 -28.50
CA GLY A 17 -33.80 18.03 -29.15
C GLY A 17 -32.93 16.68 -28.85
N VAL A 18 -31.86 16.27 -29.65
CA VAL A 18 -31.15 14.87 -29.69
C VAL A 18 -29.62 14.67 -30.20
N VAL A 19 -28.95 13.46 -30.06
CA VAL A 19 -28.01 12.64 -30.99
C VAL A 19 -26.42 12.33 -30.85
N THR A 20 -26.01 11.01 -31.01
CA THR A 20 -24.75 10.16 -31.33
C THR A 20 -23.21 10.63 -31.39
N SER A 21 -22.06 9.92 -31.73
CA SER A 21 -21.63 8.58 -32.33
C SER A 21 -20.08 8.13 -32.27
N TRP A 22 -19.70 6.82 -32.39
CA TRP A 22 -18.45 6.08 -32.91
C TRP A 22 -16.96 6.26 -32.36
N VAL A 23 -15.79 5.60 -32.74
CA VAL A 23 -15.22 4.69 -33.84
C VAL A 23 -13.86 3.89 -33.50
N ALA A 24 -13.39 2.89 -34.33
CA ALA A 24 -11.98 2.37 -34.67
C ALA A 24 -11.11 1.43 -33.72
N ARG A 25 -9.94 0.76 -34.05
CA ARG A 25 -9.29 -0.05 -35.20
C ARG A 25 -7.84 -0.65 -34.85
N VAL A 26 -7.21 -1.59 -35.65
CA VAL A 26 -5.71 -2.00 -35.80
C VAL A 26 -5.15 -3.21 -34.92
N MET A 27 -4.12 -4.12 -35.14
CA MET A 27 -2.90 -4.40 -36.04
C MET A 27 -2.53 -5.94 -36.34
N MET A 28 -1.25 -6.35 -36.63
CA MET A 28 -0.68 -7.69 -37.12
C MET A 28 0.86 -7.93 -36.70
N ALA A 29 1.79 -8.89 -37.07
CA ALA A 29 1.99 -10.11 -37.94
C ALA A 29 3.35 -10.94 -37.70
N GLU A 30 3.68 -12.03 -38.48
CA GLU A 30 5.00 -12.72 -38.85
C GLU A 30 5.92 -13.49 -37.80
N LEU A 31 6.98 -14.37 -38.01
CA LEU A 31 7.62 -15.38 -38.98
C LEU A 31 8.77 -16.22 -38.22
N ASP A 32 9.70 -17.18 -38.62
CA ASP A 32 10.24 -17.96 -39.80
C ASP A 32 11.13 -19.25 -39.40
N ALA A 33 11.79 -20.09 -40.28
CA ALA A 33 12.54 -21.38 -39.91
C ALA A 33 13.68 -22.12 -40.81
N GLU A 34 14.61 -22.90 -40.16
CA GLU A 34 15.39 -24.21 -40.45
C GLU A 34 16.49 -24.51 -41.57
N SER A 35 17.57 -25.32 -41.30
CA SER A 35 18.62 -25.92 -42.26
C SER A 35 19.72 -26.90 -41.62
N VAL A 36 20.61 -27.65 -42.37
CA VAL A 36 21.55 -28.73 -41.82
C VAL A 36 22.86 -29.16 -42.63
N ARG A 37 23.82 -29.94 -42.01
CA ARG A 37 25.01 -30.80 -42.48
C ARG A 37 26.45 -30.18 -42.67
N THR A 38 27.63 -30.85 -42.92
CA THR A 38 28.12 -32.17 -43.52
C THR A 38 29.40 -32.88 -42.86
N GLU A 39 30.16 -33.80 -43.55
CA GLU A 39 31.06 -34.91 -43.02
C GLU A 39 32.47 -35.17 -43.73
N SER A 40 33.34 -36.16 -43.33
CA SER A 40 34.74 -36.45 -43.87
C SER A 40 35.43 -37.89 -43.64
N GLN A 41 36.75 -38.12 -43.97
CA GLN A 41 37.60 -39.38 -44.06
C GLN A 41 39.16 -39.12 -43.78
N GLY A 42 40.25 -39.96 -43.65
CA GLY A 42 40.77 -41.39 -43.69
C GLY A 42 42.22 -41.46 -43.00
N GLY A 43 43.24 -42.39 -42.97
CA GLY A 43 43.78 -43.74 -43.43
C GLY A 43 45.18 -44.00 -42.69
N GLU A 44 46.16 -44.96 -42.80
CA GLU A 44 46.56 -46.27 -43.48
C GLU A 44 47.69 -47.06 -42.65
N GLU A 45 48.56 -48.01 -43.17
CA GLU A 45 49.24 -49.13 -42.36
C GLU A 45 50.84 -49.46 -42.38
N PRO A 46 51.50 -50.65 -42.71
CA PRO A 46 52.76 -51.22 -42.06
C PRO A 46 54.06 -51.44 -42.99
N TYR A 47 55.18 -52.23 -42.80
CA TYR A 47 55.82 -53.32 -41.94
C TYR A 47 57.42 -53.39 -42.21
N VAL A 48 58.44 -54.29 -41.93
CA VAL A 48 58.86 -55.64 -41.32
C VAL A 48 60.43 -55.68 -41.01
N ALA A 49 61.08 -56.65 -40.26
CA ALA A 49 62.59 -56.77 -40.06
C ALA A 49 63.25 -58.06 -39.37
N GLU A 50 64.61 -58.11 -39.28
CA GLU A 50 65.51 -59.00 -38.44
C GLU A 50 66.06 -58.29 -37.15
N PHE A 51 66.81 -58.97 -36.26
CA PHE A 51 67.26 -58.48 -34.92
C PHE A 51 68.60 -57.66 -34.86
N SER A 52 68.77 -56.84 -33.81
CA SER A 52 69.74 -55.72 -33.74
C SER A 52 70.79 -55.75 -32.60
N ARG A 53 71.83 -54.91 -32.74
CA ARG A 53 72.94 -54.73 -31.78
C ARG A 53 72.50 -54.29 -30.38
N GLU A 54 71.38 -53.57 -30.26
CA GLU A 54 70.92 -52.99 -29.00
C GLU A 54 70.47 -54.09 -28.01
N GLN A 55 69.91 -55.17 -28.54
CA GLN A 55 69.44 -56.32 -27.75
C GLN A 55 70.60 -57.07 -27.07
N LEU A 56 71.81 -57.06 -27.64
CA LEU A 56 73.00 -57.68 -27.05
C LEU A 56 73.57 -56.89 -25.86
N LEU A 57 73.44 -55.56 -25.87
CA LEU A 57 73.83 -54.72 -24.73
C LEU A 57 72.92 -54.97 -23.53
N GLU A 58 71.60 -55.07 -23.77
CA GLU A 58 70.62 -55.34 -22.71
C GLU A 58 70.82 -56.72 -22.07
N VAL A 59 71.07 -57.77 -22.88
CA VAL A 59 71.44 -59.11 -22.34
C VAL A 59 72.70 -59.05 -21.48
N THR A 60 73.72 -58.28 -21.89
CA THR A 60 74.96 -58.12 -21.12
C THR A 60 74.71 -57.43 -19.77
N ARG A 61 73.85 -56.40 -19.75
CA ARG A 61 73.43 -55.72 -18.52
C ARG A 61 72.72 -56.67 -17.56
N LEU A 62 71.71 -57.40 -18.06
CA LEU A 62 70.92 -58.35 -17.27
C LEU A 62 71.78 -59.46 -16.63
N VAL A 63 72.81 -59.96 -17.33
CA VAL A 63 73.75 -60.94 -16.76
C VAL A 63 74.62 -60.32 -15.66
N SER A 64 75.08 -59.08 -15.82
CA SER A 64 75.84 -58.36 -14.79
C SER A 64 75.01 -58.12 -13.52
N ASP A 65 73.76 -57.71 -13.68
CA ASP A 65 72.82 -57.47 -12.57
C ASP A 65 72.51 -58.78 -11.81
N ALA A 66 72.34 -59.89 -12.54
CA ALA A 66 72.15 -61.22 -11.96
C ALA A 66 73.39 -61.72 -11.16
N LEU A 67 74.60 -61.53 -11.69
CA LEU A 67 75.84 -61.88 -10.99
C LEU A 67 76.06 -61.04 -9.73
N SER A 68 75.73 -59.75 -9.77
CA SER A 68 75.75 -58.87 -8.60
C SER A 68 74.80 -59.37 -7.50
N THR A 69 73.58 -59.78 -7.90
CA THR A 69 72.56 -60.32 -6.99
C THR A 69 72.97 -61.64 -6.34
N LEU A 70 73.56 -62.57 -7.11
CA LEU A 70 74.05 -63.85 -6.58
C LEU A 70 75.23 -63.66 -5.61
N LYS A 71 76.06 -62.64 -5.85
CA LYS A 71 77.19 -62.29 -4.96
C LYS A 71 76.70 -61.76 -3.62
N SER A 72 75.71 -60.86 -3.59
CA SER A 72 75.15 -60.35 -2.33
C SER A 72 74.35 -61.41 -1.56
N GLU A 73 73.65 -62.31 -2.26
CA GLU A 73 73.04 -63.51 -1.66
C GLU A 73 74.10 -64.39 -0.95
N THR A 74 75.24 -64.61 -1.61
CA THR A 74 76.33 -65.43 -1.06
C THR A 74 76.99 -64.77 0.16
N GLU A 75 77.27 -63.46 0.11
CA GLU A 75 77.85 -62.71 1.23
C GLU A 75 76.91 -62.67 2.45
N MET A 76 75.59 -62.61 2.21
CA MET A 76 74.56 -62.66 3.26
C MET A 76 74.57 -64.01 4.00
N PHE A 77 74.57 -65.13 3.26
CA PHE A 77 74.67 -66.45 3.89
C PHE A 77 76.03 -66.70 4.56
N GLU A 78 77.14 -66.13 4.04
CA GLU A 78 78.45 -66.26 4.68
C GLU A 78 78.52 -65.51 6.03
N LYS A 79 77.87 -64.34 6.15
CA LYS A 79 77.73 -63.63 7.43
C LYS A 79 76.90 -64.43 8.43
N PHE A 80 75.72 -64.92 8.02
CA PHE A 80 74.88 -65.77 8.87
C PHE A 80 75.66 -66.99 9.38
N TYR A 81 76.37 -67.69 8.48
CA TYR A 81 77.17 -68.87 8.85
C TYR A 81 78.31 -68.55 9.83
N LYS A 82 78.92 -67.36 9.74
CA LYS A 82 79.95 -66.88 10.69
C LYS A 82 79.39 -66.51 12.07
N ARG A 83 78.07 -66.29 12.20
CA ARG A 83 77.40 -65.99 13.48
C ARG A 83 76.84 -67.22 14.20
N LEU A 84 76.87 -68.42 13.58
CA LEU A 84 76.48 -69.69 14.21
C LEU A 84 77.59 -70.29 15.08
N ASP A 85 77.28 -70.70 16.32
CA ASP A 85 78.19 -71.46 17.18
C ASP A 85 78.25 -72.93 16.70
N PRO A 86 79.42 -73.61 16.65
CA PRO A 86 79.53 -74.95 16.04
C PRO A 86 78.69 -76.08 16.67
N LYS A 87 78.00 -75.80 17.80
CA LYS A 87 77.04 -76.73 18.44
C LYS A 87 75.66 -76.72 17.79
N ASP A 88 75.27 -75.60 17.17
CA ASP A 88 73.95 -75.44 16.56
C ASP A 88 73.85 -76.12 15.18
N LEU A 89 74.99 -76.57 14.64
CA LEU A 89 75.10 -77.32 13.37
C LEU A 89 74.68 -78.80 13.47
N SER A 90 74.08 -79.23 14.58
CA SER A 90 73.58 -80.61 14.73
C SER A 90 72.19 -80.76 14.09
N PRO A 91 71.98 -81.73 13.18
CA PRO A 91 70.89 -81.65 12.19
C PRO A 91 69.48 -81.89 12.76
N MET A 92 68.49 -81.20 12.20
CA MET A 92 67.05 -81.44 12.37
C MET A 92 66.60 -82.81 11.79
N ARG A 93 67.08 -83.91 12.38
CA ARG A 93 66.72 -85.28 12.03
C ARG A 93 65.34 -85.65 12.60
N SER A 94 64.28 -85.28 11.89
CA SER A 94 62.95 -85.84 12.16
C SER A 94 62.96 -87.36 11.93
N ARG A 95 62.41 -88.12 12.90
CA ARG A 95 62.40 -89.59 12.86
C ARG A 95 61.36 -90.11 11.86
N ARG A 96 61.80 -90.79 10.80
CA ARG A 96 61.08 -91.96 10.24
C ARG A 96 62.05 -92.96 9.59
N ARG A 97 61.54 -94.15 9.26
CA ARG A 97 62.31 -95.42 9.24
C ARG A 97 62.19 -96.12 7.87
N SER A 98 63.16 -96.97 7.57
CA SER A 98 63.12 -98.06 6.56
C SER A 98 63.51 -97.77 5.09
N LYS A 99 64.76 -98.12 4.78
CA LYS A 99 65.29 -98.72 3.53
C LYS A 99 64.50 -98.54 2.19
N SER A 100 65.09 -97.79 1.27
CA SER A 100 65.30 -98.24 -0.12
C SER A 100 66.63 -97.66 -0.66
N ARG A 101 66.99 -97.95 -1.91
CA ARG A 101 68.40 -98.01 -2.38
C ARG A 101 68.77 -96.87 -3.34
N SER A 102 69.91 -96.22 -3.07
CA SER A 102 70.78 -95.46 -4.02
C SER A 102 70.25 -94.19 -4.71
N THR A 103 71.21 -93.40 -5.24
CA THR A 103 71.07 -92.21 -6.14
C THR A 103 70.36 -90.95 -5.62
N ILE A 104 70.43 -90.64 -4.32
CA ILE A 104 70.09 -89.31 -3.78
C ILE A 104 71.20 -88.85 -2.82
N SER A 105 72.25 -88.19 -3.34
CA SER A 105 73.39 -87.73 -2.51
C SER A 105 73.86 -86.29 -2.78
N GLU A 106 73.49 -85.66 -3.89
CA GLU A 106 73.82 -84.24 -4.17
C GLU A 106 72.61 -83.31 -3.96
N ARG A 107 71.40 -83.81 -4.27
CA ARG A 107 70.13 -83.03 -4.21
C ARG A 107 69.59 -82.77 -2.79
N LEU A 108 70.44 -82.88 -1.78
CA LEU A 108 70.16 -82.66 -0.35
C LEU A 108 71.04 -81.57 0.28
N LEU A 109 71.85 -80.86 -0.54
CA LEU A 109 72.73 -79.76 -0.10
C LEU A 109 72.20 -78.36 -0.46
N SER A 110 71.06 -78.27 -1.15
CA SER A 110 70.38 -77.00 -1.48
C SER A 110 69.24 -76.72 -0.50
N LEU A 111 69.30 -75.57 0.20
CA LEU A 111 68.20 -75.04 1.00
C LEU A 111 66.95 -74.79 0.14
N SER A 112 65.75 -75.00 0.71
CA SER A 112 64.49 -74.58 0.07
C SER A 112 64.44 -73.06 -0.11
N VAL A 113 63.62 -72.59 -1.05
CA VAL A 113 63.35 -71.14 -1.22
C VAL A 113 62.81 -70.54 0.08
N ASP A 114 61.93 -71.27 0.78
CA ASP A 114 61.36 -70.83 2.07
C ASP A 114 62.43 -70.72 3.15
N GLN A 115 63.35 -71.70 3.21
CA GLN A 115 64.47 -71.69 4.17
C GLN A 115 65.47 -70.57 3.86
N LYS A 116 65.75 -70.31 2.57
CA LYS A 116 66.54 -69.15 2.15
C LYS A 116 65.87 -67.84 2.56
N LEU A 117 64.54 -67.75 2.45
CA LEU A 117 63.77 -66.57 2.83
C LEU A 117 63.74 -66.36 4.35
N GLU A 118 63.51 -67.40 5.15
CA GLU A 118 63.59 -67.35 6.61
C GLU A 118 64.98 -66.88 7.09
N LEU A 119 66.05 -67.41 6.49
CA LEU A 119 67.42 -67.01 6.79
C LEU A 119 67.70 -65.56 6.37
N ALA A 120 67.27 -65.15 5.18
CA ALA A 120 67.45 -63.77 4.70
C ALA A 120 66.68 -62.75 5.54
N LEU A 121 65.46 -63.07 5.97
CA LEU A 121 64.66 -62.23 6.87
C LEU A 121 65.30 -62.11 8.25
N ARG A 122 65.84 -63.22 8.79
CA ARG A 122 66.54 -63.22 10.08
C ARG A 122 67.85 -62.44 10.02
N GLU A 123 68.70 -62.72 9.04
CA GLU A 123 69.98 -62.02 8.84
C GLU A 123 69.77 -60.52 8.60
N MET A 124 68.65 -60.12 7.97
CA MET A 124 68.23 -58.73 7.81
C MET A 124 67.84 -58.06 9.13
N GLU A 125 67.05 -58.73 9.98
CA GLU A 125 66.65 -58.17 11.28
C GLU A 125 67.84 -58.13 12.27
N ASP A 126 68.63 -59.20 12.34
CA ASP A 126 69.87 -59.26 13.14
C ASP A 126 70.86 -58.15 12.70
N SER A 127 70.95 -57.85 11.40
CA SER A 127 71.76 -56.73 10.86
C SER A 127 71.17 -55.35 11.18
N LYS A 128 69.84 -55.24 11.25
CA LYS A 128 69.11 -54.01 11.57
C LYS A 128 69.21 -53.65 13.05
N GLU A 129 69.13 -54.64 13.94
CA GLU A 129 69.47 -54.47 15.36
C GLU A 129 70.94 -54.06 15.54
N GLU A 130 71.86 -54.65 14.78
CA GLU A 130 73.28 -54.31 14.83
C GLU A 130 73.55 -52.87 14.39
N ALA A 131 72.99 -52.46 13.25
CA ALA A 131 73.06 -51.08 12.78
C ALA A 131 72.42 -50.07 13.75
N GLN A 132 71.32 -50.42 14.42
CA GLN A 132 70.72 -49.56 15.45
C GLN A 132 71.62 -49.45 16.69
N ARG A 133 72.16 -50.57 17.20
CA ARG A 133 73.08 -50.57 18.35
C ARG A 133 74.32 -49.72 18.08
N ASP A 134 74.90 -49.83 16.89
CA ASP A 134 76.05 -49.03 16.48
C ASP A 134 75.70 -47.54 16.32
N ALA A 135 74.53 -47.21 15.76
CA ALA A 135 74.05 -45.84 15.71
C ALA A 135 73.86 -45.23 17.11
N GLU A 136 73.27 -45.97 18.06
CA GLU A 136 73.11 -45.53 19.45
C GLU A 136 74.48 -45.36 20.16
N ILE A 137 75.49 -46.16 19.83
CA ILE A 137 76.86 -46.00 20.35
C ILE A 137 77.52 -44.75 19.74
N ALA A 138 77.43 -44.59 18.42
CA ALA A 138 77.96 -43.43 17.70
C ALA A 138 77.36 -42.11 18.19
N ASP A 139 76.04 -42.05 18.40
CA ASP A 139 75.36 -40.85 18.92
C ASP A 139 75.79 -40.52 20.36
N ARG A 140 75.98 -41.52 21.22
CA ARG A 140 76.54 -41.31 22.58
C ARG A 140 77.96 -40.74 22.53
N ILE A 141 78.79 -41.21 21.61
CA ILE A 141 80.15 -40.71 21.39
C ILE A 141 80.11 -39.29 20.84
N LEU A 142 79.29 -39.00 19.81
CA LEU A 142 79.11 -37.66 19.24
C LEU A 142 78.59 -36.65 20.27
N GLN A 143 77.66 -37.05 21.15
CA GLN A 143 77.18 -36.20 22.24
C GLN A 143 78.30 -35.88 23.24
N SER A 144 79.17 -36.85 23.58
CA SER A 144 80.30 -36.62 24.48
C SER A 144 81.37 -35.70 23.88
N PHE A 145 81.68 -35.83 22.59
CA PHE A 145 82.57 -34.91 21.90
C PHE A 145 81.97 -33.51 21.76
N LYS A 146 80.68 -33.37 21.43
CA LYS A 146 79.99 -32.06 21.40
C LYS A 146 80.08 -31.34 22.75
N ALA A 147 79.71 -32.02 23.84
CA ALA A 147 79.82 -31.46 25.19
C ALA A 147 81.27 -31.06 25.55
N THR A 148 82.27 -31.83 25.12
CA THR A 148 83.69 -31.53 25.35
C THR A 148 84.16 -30.31 24.55
N MET A 149 83.71 -30.15 23.30
CA MET A 149 83.99 -28.97 22.47
C MET A 149 83.31 -27.72 23.05
N GLU A 150 82.03 -27.80 23.43
CA GLU A 150 81.30 -26.71 24.08
C GLU A 150 81.98 -26.26 25.38
N GLU A 151 82.44 -27.19 26.23
CA GLU A 151 83.20 -26.86 27.44
C GLU A 151 84.54 -26.17 27.12
N ALA A 152 85.24 -26.64 26.09
CA ALA A 152 86.52 -26.05 25.65
C ALA A 152 86.34 -24.64 25.05
N GLU A 153 85.28 -24.40 24.28
CA GLU A 153 84.93 -23.08 23.75
C GLU A 153 84.56 -22.12 24.88
N ILE A 154 83.67 -22.52 25.79
CA ILE A 154 83.29 -21.71 26.96
C ILE A 154 84.55 -21.33 27.75
N ARG A 155 85.36 -22.32 28.14
CA ARG A 155 86.63 -22.12 28.86
C ARG A 155 87.60 -21.20 28.10
N SER A 156 87.69 -21.31 26.78
CA SER A 156 88.50 -20.42 25.94
C SER A 156 88.01 -18.97 26.00
N THR A 157 86.69 -18.72 25.96
CA THR A 157 86.16 -17.35 26.13
C THR A 157 86.31 -16.83 27.55
N GLU A 158 86.18 -17.68 28.57
CA GLU A 158 86.35 -17.31 29.98
C GLU A 158 87.81 -16.96 30.30
N ILE A 159 88.79 -17.73 29.81
CA ILE A 159 90.22 -17.42 29.96
C ILE A 159 90.55 -16.08 29.29
N LYS A 160 90.06 -15.83 28.06
CA LYS A 160 90.26 -14.56 27.36
C LYS A 160 89.67 -13.36 28.13
N LYS A 161 88.47 -13.52 28.71
CA LYS A 161 87.84 -12.50 29.57
C LYS A 161 88.64 -12.29 30.85
N ALA A 162 89.01 -13.35 31.56
CA ALA A 162 89.77 -13.28 32.82
C ALA A 162 91.15 -12.65 32.64
N MET A 163 91.82 -12.91 31.50
CA MET A 163 93.08 -12.26 31.12
C MET A 163 92.90 -10.75 30.91
N TYR A 164 91.88 -10.34 30.15
CA TYR A 164 91.56 -8.92 29.93
C TYR A 164 91.15 -8.20 31.22
N GLU A 165 90.35 -8.83 32.08
CA GLU A 165 89.98 -8.29 33.39
C GLU A 165 91.20 -8.11 34.30
N PHE A 166 92.12 -9.09 34.33
CA PHE A 166 93.37 -8.98 35.08
C PHE A 166 94.26 -7.85 34.54
N GLU A 167 94.41 -7.73 33.22
CA GLU A 167 95.17 -6.63 32.61
C GLU A 167 94.51 -5.27 32.89
N ARG A 168 93.17 -5.18 32.88
CA ARG A 168 92.42 -3.97 33.21
C ARG A 168 92.56 -3.56 34.68
N ASP A 169 92.42 -4.50 35.60
CA ASP A 169 92.25 -4.23 37.04
C ASP A 169 93.59 -4.23 37.80
N ILE A 170 94.55 -5.05 37.34
CA ILE A 170 95.91 -5.15 37.87
C ILE A 170 96.92 -4.51 36.90
N GLY A 171 96.93 -4.90 35.62
CA GLY A 171 97.92 -4.43 34.64
C GLY A 171 97.99 -2.91 34.47
N LYS A 172 96.84 -2.24 34.28
CA LYS A 172 96.79 -0.76 34.20
C LYS A 172 97.27 -0.06 35.47
N ALA A 173 97.09 -0.69 36.63
CA ALA A 173 97.60 -0.17 37.90
C ALA A 173 99.13 -0.32 38.03
N ALA A 174 99.76 -1.25 37.31
CA ALA A 174 101.23 -1.31 37.21
C ALA A 174 101.76 -0.20 36.29
N MET A 175 101.07 0.08 35.18
CA MET A 175 101.51 1.04 34.17
C MET A 175 101.28 2.52 34.55
N SER A 176 100.37 2.81 35.49
CA SER A 176 100.02 4.19 35.89
C SER A 176 100.95 4.81 36.95
N GLY A 177 101.94 4.07 37.46
CA GLY A 177 102.78 4.47 38.60
C GLY A 177 103.96 5.38 38.24
N LYS A 178 103.74 6.71 38.23
CA LYS A 178 104.82 7.70 38.00
C LYS A 178 105.75 7.79 39.23
N LYS A 179 106.80 6.94 39.26
CA LYS A 179 107.74 6.63 40.37
C LYS A 179 107.07 6.02 41.62
N GLY A 180 107.32 4.73 41.84
CA GLY A 180 107.14 4.05 43.14
C GLY A 180 105.75 3.44 43.42
N GLY A 181 104.68 4.01 42.90
CA GLY A 181 103.30 3.50 43.07
C GLY A 181 102.96 2.30 42.18
N GLY A 182 103.67 1.18 42.32
CA GLY A 182 103.38 -0.07 41.60
C GLY A 182 102.19 -0.86 42.17
N VAL A 183 101.83 -1.97 41.53
CA VAL A 183 100.87 -2.93 42.08
C VAL A 183 101.44 -3.55 43.35
N THR A 184 100.75 -3.38 44.48
CA THR A 184 101.15 -4.01 45.75
C THR A 184 100.67 -5.46 45.81
N PRO A 185 101.38 -6.37 46.53
CA PRO A 185 100.98 -7.77 46.67
C PRO A 185 99.56 -7.94 47.23
N GLU A 186 99.14 -7.06 48.15
CA GLU A 186 97.83 -7.09 48.79
C GLU A 186 96.70 -6.69 47.82
N LYS A 187 97.01 -6.02 46.70
CA LYS A 187 96.04 -5.77 45.63
C LYS A 187 95.84 -7.02 44.76
N VAL A 188 96.93 -7.72 44.42
CA VAL A 188 96.86 -9.00 43.68
C VAL A 188 96.15 -10.06 44.52
N LEU A 189 96.51 -10.18 45.79
CA LEU A 189 95.91 -11.14 46.72
C LEU A 189 94.40 -10.92 46.85
N ARG A 190 93.95 -9.67 47.08
CA ARG A 190 92.51 -9.34 47.13
C ARG A 190 91.78 -9.66 45.82
N TYR A 191 92.37 -9.38 44.66
CA TYR A 191 91.78 -9.76 43.37
C TYR A 191 91.65 -11.29 43.23
N VAL A 192 92.69 -12.05 43.61
CA VAL A 192 92.66 -13.52 43.57
C VAL A 192 91.62 -14.09 44.55
N GLU A 193 91.53 -13.56 45.77
CA GLU A 193 90.49 -13.92 46.73
C GLU A 193 89.08 -13.62 46.21
N GLU A 194 88.85 -12.42 45.66
CA GLU A 194 87.55 -12.00 45.14
C GLU A 194 87.10 -12.89 43.97
N LYS A 195 87.98 -13.13 43.00
CA LYS A 195 87.70 -14.02 41.86
C LYS A 195 87.52 -15.48 42.31
N THR A 196 88.22 -15.91 43.36
CA THR A 196 88.02 -17.25 43.96
C THR A 196 86.63 -17.37 44.58
N ARG A 197 86.26 -16.43 45.47
CA ARG A 197 84.91 -16.39 46.08
C ARG A 197 83.80 -16.30 45.03
N ALA A 198 84.00 -15.54 43.96
CA ALA A 198 83.05 -15.44 42.85
C ALA A 198 82.92 -16.74 42.06
N ARG A 199 84.03 -17.44 41.79
CA ARG A 199 84.05 -18.77 41.15
C ARG A 199 83.35 -19.81 42.03
N ASP A 200 83.63 -19.82 43.32
CA ASP A 200 83.06 -20.81 44.24
C ASP A 200 81.53 -20.58 44.39
N SER A 201 81.09 -19.31 44.42
CA SER A 201 79.68 -18.92 44.32
C SER A 201 79.00 -19.34 42.99
N LEU A 202 79.76 -19.44 41.91
CA LEU A 202 79.28 -19.98 40.63
C LEU A 202 79.21 -21.52 40.66
N VAL A 203 80.17 -22.19 41.28
CA VAL A 203 80.18 -23.66 41.45
C VAL A 203 78.93 -24.13 42.20
N ASP A 204 78.56 -23.49 43.30
CA ASP A 204 77.35 -23.89 44.05
C ASP A 204 76.05 -23.57 43.30
N LYS A 205 76.01 -22.46 42.56
CA LYS A 205 74.91 -22.12 41.65
C LYS A 205 74.75 -23.16 40.52
N LEU A 206 75.86 -23.68 39.98
CA LEU A 206 75.86 -24.74 38.98
C LEU A 206 75.49 -26.11 39.58
N ARG A 207 75.94 -26.44 40.80
CA ARG A 207 75.54 -27.64 41.54
C ARG A 207 74.03 -27.67 41.77
N LEU A 208 73.44 -26.56 42.23
CA LEU A 208 71.99 -26.44 42.43
C LEU A 208 71.21 -26.60 41.11
N LYS A 209 71.66 -25.96 40.01
CA LYS A 209 71.07 -26.17 38.67
C LYS A 209 71.17 -27.62 38.21
N ASN A 210 72.32 -28.29 38.42
CA ASN A 210 72.53 -29.68 38.03
C ASN A 210 71.61 -30.65 38.82
N ALA A 211 71.41 -30.39 40.11
CA ALA A 211 70.45 -31.13 40.94
C ALA A 211 69.00 -30.93 40.48
N ALA A 212 68.58 -29.68 40.21
CA ALA A 212 67.25 -29.39 39.69
C ALA A 212 66.99 -30.06 38.33
N LEU A 213 67.94 -29.98 37.39
CA LEU A 213 67.85 -30.64 36.08
C LEU A 213 67.82 -32.17 36.19
N LYS A 214 68.53 -32.78 37.14
CA LYS A 214 68.43 -34.22 37.44
C LYS A 214 67.04 -34.62 37.93
N ILE A 215 66.40 -33.81 38.78
CA ILE A 215 65.02 -34.03 39.24
C ILE A 215 64.04 -33.86 38.07
N GLN A 216 64.19 -32.81 37.25
CA GLN A 216 63.37 -32.58 36.07
C GLN A 216 63.50 -33.71 35.05
N LYS A 217 64.73 -34.19 34.78
CA LYS A 217 64.96 -35.37 33.92
C LYS A 217 64.25 -36.60 34.47
N LYS A 218 64.36 -36.91 35.77
CA LYS A 218 63.63 -38.03 36.40
C LYS A 218 62.11 -37.87 36.27
N LYS A 219 61.56 -36.67 36.47
CA LYS A 219 60.12 -36.40 36.30
C LYS A 219 59.68 -36.63 34.85
N LEU A 220 60.43 -36.12 33.87
CA LEU A 220 60.12 -36.30 32.45
C LEU A 220 60.26 -37.76 32.01
N GLN A 221 61.27 -38.49 32.50
CA GLN A 221 61.39 -39.94 32.25
C GLN A 221 60.24 -40.74 32.89
N MET A 222 59.77 -40.34 34.07
CA MET A 222 58.59 -40.96 34.70
C MET A 222 57.30 -40.63 33.94
N GLN A 223 57.16 -39.42 33.39
CA GLN A 223 56.01 -39.04 32.56
C GLN A 223 56.05 -39.68 31.17
N LEU A 224 57.24 -39.92 30.61
CA LEU A 224 57.42 -40.70 29.39
C LEU A 224 57.02 -42.15 29.66
N LYS A 225 57.57 -42.76 30.71
CA LYS A 225 57.23 -44.12 31.12
C LYS A 225 55.74 -44.29 31.44
N GLN A 226 55.09 -43.34 32.10
CA GLN A 226 53.63 -43.37 32.30
C GLN A 226 52.83 -43.28 30.99
N LYS A 227 53.36 -42.66 29.94
CA LYS A 227 52.75 -42.65 28.61
C LYS A 227 53.02 -43.93 27.81
N GLU A 228 54.19 -44.54 28.01
CA GLU A 228 54.55 -45.84 27.45
C GLU A 228 53.71 -46.96 28.10
N GLU A 229 53.57 -46.96 29.43
CA GLU A 229 52.69 -47.87 30.19
C GLU A 229 51.20 -47.63 29.88
N MET A 230 50.77 -46.39 29.60
CA MET A 230 49.43 -46.12 29.02
C MET A 230 49.29 -46.61 27.57
N GLY A 231 50.39 -46.86 26.87
CA GLY A 231 50.40 -47.39 25.51
C GLY A 231 50.26 -48.91 25.43
N GLU A 232 50.53 -49.64 26.52
CA GLU A 232 50.50 -51.12 26.55
C GLU A 232 49.14 -51.73 26.92
N VAL A 233 48.09 -50.92 27.13
CA VAL A 233 46.70 -51.42 27.24
C VAL A 233 45.73 -50.60 26.38
N LEU A 234 45.95 -50.64 25.06
CA LEU A 234 44.86 -50.61 24.10
C LEU A 234 44.80 -52.00 23.46
N ASN A 235 43.95 -52.88 24.00
CA ASN A 235 43.83 -54.25 23.50
C ASN A 235 43.21 -54.23 22.10
N GLU A 236 43.42 -55.31 21.32
CA GLU A 236 42.72 -55.45 20.04
C GLU A 236 41.19 -55.44 20.24
N VAL A 237 40.71 -55.94 21.40
CA VAL A 237 39.30 -55.87 21.81
C VAL A 237 38.79 -54.43 21.87
N ASP A 238 39.58 -53.49 22.43
CA ASP A 238 39.18 -52.07 22.54
C ASP A 238 39.12 -51.41 21.15
N PHE A 239 40.06 -51.76 20.27
CA PHE A 239 40.06 -51.29 18.87
C PHE A 239 38.93 -51.92 18.04
N GLN A 240 38.58 -53.19 18.28
CA GLN A 240 37.42 -53.83 17.67
C GLN A 240 36.10 -53.26 18.19
N GLN A 241 35.99 -52.96 19.50
CA GLN A 241 34.83 -52.26 20.06
C GLN A 241 34.66 -50.87 19.42
N LEU A 242 35.75 -50.08 19.33
CA LEU A 242 35.69 -48.75 18.71
C LEU A 242 35.35 -48.81 17.20
N LYS A 243 35.73 -49.88 16.49
CA LYS A 243 35.25 -50.16 15.12
C LYS A 243 33.75 -50.48 15.09
N ILE A 244 33.26 -51.32 15.99
CA ILE A 244 31.83 -51.69 16.11
C ILE A 244 30.98 -50.46 16.44
N GLU A 245 31.41 -49.63 17.39
CA GLU A 245 30.72 -48.39 17.75
C GLU A 245 30.68 -47.41 16.58
N ASN A 246 31.80 -47.18 15.88
CA ASN A 246 31.80 -46.35 14.66
C ASN A 246 30.88 -46.90 13.56
N ALA A 247 30.85 -48.22 13.35
CA ALA A 247 29.92 -48.83 12.41
C ALA A 247 28.45 -48.61 12.81
N GLN A 248 28.12 -48.73 14.11
CA GLN A 248 26.78 -48.42 14.63
C GLN A 248 26.43 -46.92 14.51
N PHE A 249 27.40 -46.01 14.71
CA PHE A 249 27.18 -44.58 14.52
C PHE A 249 26.94 -44.25 13.04
N LEU A 250 27.70 -44.82 12.11
CA LEU A 250 27.47 -44.69 10.68
C LEU A 250 26.08 -45.21 10.27
N GLU A 251 25.70 -46.41 10.72
CA GLU A 251 24.37 -46.97 10.41
C GLU A 251 23.22 -46.10 10.97
N ARG A 252 23.41 -45.48 12.16
CA ARG A 252 22.45 -44.52 12.73
C ARG A 252 22.40 -43.20 11.96
N ILE A 253 23.55 -42.72 11.46
CA ILE A 253 23.63 -41.52 10.61
C ILE A 253 22.92 -41.79 9.28
N ASP A 254 23.15 -42.93 8.65
CA ASP A 254 22.51 -43.29 7.38
C ASP A 254 21.00 -43.47 7.52
N LYS A 255 20.52 -44.12 8.60
CA LYS A 255 19.08 -44.18 8.91
C LYS A 255 18.49 -42.77 9.09
N ARG A 256 19.16 -41.88 9.82
CA ARG A 256 18.71 -40.49 9.99
C ARG A 256 18.78 -39.66 8.70
N ASN A 257 19.72 -39.95 7.81
CA ASN A 257 19.79 -39.33 6.48
C ASN A 257 18.65 -39.83 5.58
N GLN A 258 18.29 -41.11 5.66
CA GLN A 258 17.12 -41.69 4.97
C GLN A 258 15.81 -41.09 5.51
N ASP A 259 15.63 -41.01 6.84
CA ASP A 259 14.50 -40.33 7.49
C ASP A 259 14.37 -38.88 7.00
N LEU A 260 15.48 -38.13 6.98
CA LEU A 260 15.54 -36.75 6.51
C LEU A 260 15.21 -36.61 5.01
N LEU A 261 15.62 -37.58 4.19
CA LEU A 261 15.29 -37.61 2.77
C LEU A 261 13.80 -37.87 2.55
N GLN A 262 13.21 -38.84 3.26
CA GLN A 262 11.77 -39.13 3.23
C GLN A 262 10.95 -37.91 3.69
N LEU A 263 11.35 -37.26 4.80
CA LEU A 263 10.70 -36.03 5.27
C LEU A 263 10.81 -34.88 4.26
N LYS A 264 11.93 -34.75 3.53
CA LYS A 264 12.08 -33.76 2.46
C LYS A 264 11.19 -34.05 1.25
N LEU A 265 11.05 -35.32 0.85
CA LEU A 265 10.14 -35.74 -0.23
C LEU A 265 8.68 -35.43 0.17
N ASN A 266 8.25 -35.87 1.35
CA ASN A 266 6.91 -35.61 1.89
C ASN A 266 6.62 -34.10 2.03
N ALA A 267 7.61 -33.29 2.42
CA ALA A 267 7.49 -31.83 2.44
C ALA A 267 7.33 -31.23 1.03
N GLY A 268 8.01 -31.79 0.03
CA GLY A 268 7.84 -31.43 -1.38
C GLY A 268 6.46 -31.78 -1.92
N GLU A 269 5.98 -33.00 -1.67
CA GLU A 269 4.65 -33.47 -2.07
C GLU A 269 3.54 -32.64 -1.43
N THR A 270 3.60 -32.42 -0.12
CA THR A 270 2.62 -31.56 0.58
C THR A 270 2.66 -30.12 0.09
N LEU A 271 3.83 -29.58 -0.30
CA LEU A 271 3.93 -28.29 -1.00
C LEU A 271 3.28 -28.30 -2.39
N GLN A 272 3.41 -29.38 -3.16
CA GLN A 272 2.72 -29.50 -4.46
C GLN A 272 1.20 -29.56 -4.27
N VAL A 273 0.72 -30.38 -3.33
CA VAL A 273 -0.70 -30.48 -2.98
C VAL A 273 -1.26 -29.14 -2.51
N LEU A 274 -0.56 -28.45 -1.59
CA LEU A 274 -0.93 -27.10 -1.12
C LEU A 274 -1.00 -26.09 -2.27
N ASN A 275 -0.03 -26.08 -3.18
CA ASN A 275 -0.05 -25.20 -4.35
C ASN A 275 -1.19 -25.55 -5.33
N SER A 276 -1.57 -26.83 -5.45
CA SER A 276 -2.74 -27.25 -6.25
C SER A 276 -4.05 -26.72 -5.65
N TYR A 277 -4.22 -26.79 -4.33
CA TYR A 277 -5.38 -26.23 -3.63
C TYR A 277 -5.38 -24.69 -3.68
N LYS A 278 -4.21 -24.04 -3.56
CA LYS A 278 -4.08 -22.58 -3.72
C LYS A 278 -4.50 -22.12 -5.12
N LYS A 279 -4.14 -22.86 -6.18
CA LYS A 279 -4.60 -22.59 -7.55
C LYS A 279 -6.12 -22.78 -7.70
N LYS A 280 -6.68 -23.89 -7.19
CA LYS A 280 -8.14 -24.15 -7.20
C LYS A 280 -8.91 -23.07 -6.47
N LEU A 281 -8.50 -22.73 -5.23
CA LEU A 281 -9.10 -21.68 -4.42
C LEU A 281 -9.07 -20.32 -5.13
N HIS A 282 -7.95 -19.96 -5.75
CA HIS A 282 -7.85 -18.71 -6.50
C HIS A 282 -8.82 -18.67 -7.69
N HIS A 283 -8.91 -19.76 -8.46
CA HIS A 283 -9.84 -19.88 -9.58
C HIS A 283 -11.31 -19.77 -9.15
N THR A 284 -11.74 -20.55 -8.15
CA THR A 284 -13.12 -20.46 -7.62
C THR A 284 -13.40 -19.10 -6.98
N THR A 285 -12.38 -18.42 -6.42
CA THR A 285 -12.54 -17.06 -5.92
C THR A 285 -12.75 -16.06 -7.07
N THR A 286 -11.95 -16.12 -8.14
CA THR A 286 -12.12 -15.22 -9.29
C THR A 286 -13.45 -15.46 -9.99
N GLU A 287 -13.85 -16.71 -10.18
CA GLU A 287 -15.17 -17.12 -10.67
C GLU A 287 -16.30 -16.58 -9.78
N SER A 288 -16.22 -16.74 -8.46
CA SER A 288 -17.22 -16.16 -7.54
C SER A 288 -17.30 -14.64 -7.62
N THR A 289 -16.18 -13.93 -7.80
CA THR A 289 -16.20 -12.47 -8.01
C THR A 289 -16.75 -12.05 -9.37
N TYR A 290 -16.62 -12.89 -10.41
CA TYR A 290 -17.24 -12.69 -11.70
C TYR A 290 -18.76 -12.89 -11.61
N LEU A 291 -19.20 -14.04 -11.10
CA LEU A 291 -20.62 -14.36 -10.93
C LEU A 291 -21.35 -13.34 -10.04
N ARG A 292 -20.71 -12.83 -8.99
CA ARG A 292 -21.28 -11.73 -8.16
C ARG A 292 -21.52 -10.45 -8.97
N LYS A 293 -20.62 -10.07 -9.88
CA LYS A 293 -20.81 -8.91 -10.77
C LYS A 293 -21.92 -9.18 -11.79
N GLU A 294 -21.97 -10.38 -12.36
CA GLU A 294 -22.99 -10.80 -13.32
C GLU A 294 -24.39 -10.83 -12.69
N ILE A 295 -24.52 -11.32 -11.45
CA ILE A 295 -25.76 -11.26 -10.65
C ILE A 295 -26.17 -9.81 -10.38
N SER A 296 -25.24 -8.93 -10.00
CA SER A 296 -25.55 -7.51 -9.82
C SER A 296 -26.08 -6.88 -11.11
N ALA A 297 -25.40 -7.10 -12.24
CA ALA A 297 -25.82 -6.56 -13.53
C ALA A 297 -27.17 -7.12 -14.01
N ARG A 298 -27.48 -8.40 -13.71
CA ARG A 298 -28.81 -8.97 -13.94
C ARG A 298 -29.88 -8.34 -13.05
N ASN A 299 -29.58 -8.09 -11.77
CA ASN A 299 -30.52 -7.42 -10.87
C ASN A 299 -30.79 -5.97 -11.31
N ASP A 300 -29.77 -5.22 -11.72
CA ASP A 300 -29.90 -3.86 -12.25
C ASP A 300 -30.73 -3.84 -13.56
N MET A 301 -30.58 -4.87 -14.40
CA MET A 301 -31.38 -5.05 -15.62
C MET A 301 -32.84 -5.41 -15.29
N LEU A 302 -33.06 -6.35 -14.37
CA LEU A 302 -34.41 -6.72 -13.90
C LEU A 302 -35.13 -5.52 -13.30
N GLN A 303 -34.46 -4.69 -12.49
CA GLN A 303 -35.07 -3.47 -11.92
C GLN A 303 -35.53 -2.48 -13.01
N ARG A 304 -34.80 -2.36 -14.12
CA ARG A 304 -35.20 -1.52 -15.26
C ARG A 304 -36.41 -2.11 -15.99
N ILE A 305 -36.40 -3.43 -16.24
CA ILE A 305 -37.51 -4.14 -16.88
C ILE A 305 -38.77 -4.08 -16.00
N GLU A 306 -38.64 -4.17 -14.68
CA GLU A 306 -39.73 -4.00 -13.71
C GLU A 306 -40.34 -2.58 -13.80
N GLN A 307 -39.50 -1.54 -13.85
CA GLN A 307 -39.94 -0.15 -14.01
C GLN A 307 -40.61 0.11 -15.37
N GLU A 308 -40.01 -0.39 -16.47
CA GLU A 308 -40.56 -0.32 -17.81
C GLU A 308 -41.90 -1.06 -17.91
N THR A 309 -41.99 -2.26 -17.32
CA THR A 309 -43.24 -3.04 -17.25
C THR A 309 -44.32 -2.29 -16.48
N GLN A 310 -43.99 -1.67 -15.33
CA GLN A 310 -44.94 -0.85 -14.58
C GLN A 310 -45.40 0.40 -15.35
N GLN A 311 -44.52 1.03 -16.13
CA GLN A 311 -44.89 2.14 -17.00
C GLN A 311 -45.83 1.67 -18.13
N VAL A 312 -45.45 0.60 -18.83
CA VAL A 312 -46.24 0.01 -19.93
C VAL A 312 -47.61 -0.47 -19.43
N GLU A 313 -47.71 -1.07 -18.25
CA GLU A 313 -48.98 -1.49 -17.64
C GLU A 313 -49.87 -0.28 -17.31
N GLN A 314 -49.29 0.84 -16.83
CA GLN A 314 -50.03 2.09 -16.62
C GLN A 314 -50.49 2.73 -17.94
N GLU A 315 -49.65 2.73 -18.97
CA GLU A 315 -49.98 3.26 -20.30
C GLU A 315 -51.05 2.41 -20.99
N ARG A 316 -50.91 1.09 -20.92
CA ARG A 316 -51.93 0.12 -21.32
C ARG A 316 -53.23 0.39 -20.56
N ALA A 317 -53.24 0.52 -19.24
CA ALA A 317 -54.47 0.76 -18.47
C ALA A 317 -55.16 2.08 -18.86
N LYS A 318 -54.39 3.15 -19.12
CA LYS A 318 -54.90 4.41 -19.67
C LYS A 318 -55.53 4.19 -21.05
N ALA A 319 -54.82 3.54 -21.97
CA ALA A 319 -55.28 3.25 -23.32
C ALA A 319 -56.50 2.31 -23.36
N GLU A 320 -56.55 1.30 -22.49
CA GLU A 320 -57.67 0.35 -22.34
C GLU A 320 -58.91 1.07 -21.78
N SER A 321 -58.74 1.98 -20.81
CA SER A 321 -59.82 2.85 -20.33
C SER A 321 -60.36 3.78 -21.43
N LEU A 322 -59.49 4.29 -22.32
CA LEU A 322 -59.87 5.12 -23.47
C LEU A 322 -60.56 4.28 -24.55
N ASN A 323 -60.04 3.10 -24.88
CA ASN A 323 -60.64 2.17 -25.83
C ASN A 323 -62.05 1.74 -25.35
N LYS A 324 -62.23 1.51 -24.05
CA LYS A 324 -63.55 1.23 -23.44
C LYS A 324 -64.52 2.41 -23.56
N LYS A 325 -64.06 3.66 -23.40
CA LYS A 325 -64.87 4.87 -23.65
C LYS A 325 -65.26 4.98 -25.12
N LEU A 326 -64.30 4.85 -26.04
CA LEU A 326 -64.52 4.91 -27.50
C LEU A 326 -65.47 3.81 -27.97
N ARG A 327 -65.33 2.57 -27.46
CA ARG A 327 -66.27 1.48 -27.72
C ARG A 327 -67.67 1.75 -27.18
N LYS A 328 -67.79 2.36 -25.99
CA LYS A 328 -69.10 2.77 -25.46
C LYS A 328 -69.71 3.86 -26.34
N GLN A 329 -68.94 4.86 -26.74
CA GLN A 329 -69.40 5.90 -27.69
C GLN A 329 -69.84 5.27 -29.02
N LEU A 330 -69.12 4.26 -29.53
CA LEU A 330 -69.50 3.54 -30.75
C LEU A 330 -70.74 2.64 -30.59
N SER A 331 -71.02 2.11 -29.39
CA SER A 331 -72.28 1.37 -29.11
C SER A 331 -73.47 2.28 -28.81
N ASP A 332 -73.20 3.45 -28.21
CA ASP A 332 -74.20 4.49 -27.98
C ASP A 332 -74.53 5.25 -29.29
N TYR A 333 -73.59 5.26 -30.26
CA TYR A 333 -73.75 5.85 -31.59
C TYR A 333 -74.75 5.06 -32.42
N ARG A 334 -76.01 5.51 -32.38
CA ARG A 334 -76.99 5.22 -33.41
C ARG A 334 -76.81 6.22 -34.55
N VAL A 335 -76.78 5.72 -35.78
CA VAL A 335 -77.07 6.54 -36.96
C VAL A 335 -78.53 6.99 -36.82
N PRO A 336 -78.84 8.31 -36.80
CA PRO A 336 -80.23 8.76 -36.77
C PRO A 336 -80.96 8.33 -38.03
N ASP A 337 -82.28 8.12 -37.94
CA ASP A 337 -83.09 7.89 -39.14
C ASP A 337 -82.94 9.08 -40.11
N VAL A 338 -82.99 8.82 -41.42
CA VAL A 338 -82.63 9.82 -42.45
C VAL A 338 -83.49 11.08 -42.35
N LEU A 339 -84.77 10.95 -41.98
CA LEU A 339 -85.67 12.09 -41.80
C LEU A 339 -85.32 12.90 -40.54
N ASN A 340 -84.97 12.23 -39.44
CA ASN A 340 -84.51 12.90 -38.22
C ASN A 340 -83.14 13.58 -38.45
N TYR A 341 -82.21 12.93 -39.14
CA TYR A 341 -80.93 13.54 -39.51
C TYR A 341 -81.10 14.78 -40.39
N VAL A 342 -82.07 14.79 -41.31
CA VAL A 342 -82.38 15.99 -42.12
C VAL A 342 -82.95 17.12 -41.25
N HIS A 343 -83.86 16.83 -40.31
CA HIS A 343 -84.37 17.84 -39.39
C HIS A 343 -83.28 18.37 -38.43
N GLU A 344 -82.56 17.48 -37.74
CA GLU A 344 -81.45 17.83 -36.87
C GLU A 344 -80.33 18.57 -37.63
N LYS A 345 -80.06 18.23 -38.90
CA LYS A 345 -79.05 18.94 -39.69
C LYS A 345 -79.53 20.30 -40.20
N MET A 346 -80.84 20.52 -40.40
CA MET A 346 -81.39 21.86 -40.62
C MET A 346 -81.29 22.73 -39.36
N GLU A 347 -81.68 22.21 -38.18
CA GLU A 347 -81.47 22.91 -36.91
C GLU A 347 -79.98 23.17 -36.64
N GLN A 348 -79.09 22.21 -36.93
CA GLN A 348 -77.65 22.40 -36.85
C GLN A 348 -77.17 23.45 -37.86
N GLU A 349 -77.78 23.60 -39.04
CA GLU A 349 -77.43 24.68 -39.97
C GLU A 349 -77.87 26.05 -39.46
N GLU A 350 -79.03 26.17 -38.81
CA GLU A 350 -79.46 27.41 -38.15
C GLU A 350 -78.62 27.72 -36.92
N LEU A 351 -78.28 26.71 -36.11
CA LEU A 351 -77.37 26.81 -34.98
C LEU A 351 -75.95 27.15 -35.45
N GLU A 352 -75.44 26.60 -36.55
CA GLU A 352 -74.15 26.99 -37.15
C GLU A 352 -74.18 28.41 -37.69
N LYS A 353 -75.28 28.87 -38.30
CA LYS A 353 -75.46 30.29 -38.69
C LYS A 353 -75.46 31.18 -37.44
N SER A 354 -76.07 30.72 -36.34
CA SER A 354 -76.04 31.42 -35.05
C SER A 354 -74.63 31.41 -34.43
N ILE A 355 -73.92 30.29 -34.48
CA ILE A 355 -72.57 30.11 -33.93
C ILE A 355 -71.58 30.95 -34.73
N ARG A 356 -71.60 30.95 -36.06
CA ARG A 356 -70.78 31.86 -36.87
C ARG A 356 -71.12 33.34 -36.64
N ALA A 357 -72.35 33.64 -36.21
CA ALA A 357 -72.76 34.98 -35.75
C ALA A 357 -72.36 35.29 -34.29
N TRP A 358 -72.03 34.28 -33.47
CA TRP A 358 -71.45 34.43 -32.13
C TRP A 358 -69.92 34.40 -32.15
N GLU A 359 -69.30 33.58 -32.99
CA GLU A 359 -67.86 33.59 -33.28
C GLU A 359 -67.44 34.94 -33.85
N ARG A 360 -68.19 35.51 -34.80
CA ARG A 360 -67.96 36.92 -35.21
C ARG A 360 -68.14 37.92 -34.07
N LYS A 361 -69.05 37.70 -33.11
CA LYS A 361 -69.16 38.56 -31.91
C LYS A 361 -67.99 38.35 -30.93
N VAL A 362 -67.36 37.17 -30.93
CA VAL A 362 -66.19 36.83 -30.10
C VAL A 362 -64.88 37.31 -30.73
N GLU A 363 -64.75 37.23 -32.06
CA GLU A 363 -63.69 37.86 -32.85
C GLU A 363 -63.77 39.39 -32.79
N ILE A 364 -64.99 39.94 -32.64
CA ILE A 364 -65.23 41.35 -32.26
C ILE A 364 -64.99 41.62 -30.76
N ALA A 365 -64.91 40.58 -29.91
CA ALA A 365 -64.68 40.71 -28.46
C ALA A 365 -63.19 40.57 -28.05
N GLU A 366 -62.39 39.77 -28.76
CA GLU A 366 -60.94 39.70 -28.53
C GLU A 366 -60.28 41.01 -28.96
N GLY A 367 -59.66 41.71 -28.00
CA GLY A 367 -59.20 43.09 -28.17
C GLY A 367 -60.28 44.17 -27.97
N SER A 368 -61.52 43.80 -27.62
CA SER A 368 -62.58 44.77 -27.35
C SER A 368 -62.40 45.52 -26.02
N LYS A 369 -62.81 46.79 -26.02
CA LYS A 369 -62.75 47.62 -24.82
C LYS A 369 -63.98 47.42 -23.93
N MET A 370 -63.93 46.40 -23.07
CA MET A 370 -64.94 46.17 -22.05
C MET A 370 -64.76 47.09 -20.84
N GLU A 371 -65.84 47.66 -20.32
CA GLU A 371 -65.89 48.30 -19.00
C GLU A 371 -66.30 47.23 -17.97
N LEU A 372 -65.35 46.75 -17.16
CA LEU A 372 -65.55 45.69 -16.16
C LEU A 372 -65.33 46.20 -14.72
N PRO A 373 -66.17 45.84 -13.72
CA PRO A 373 -66.01 46.32 -12.35
C PRO A 373 -64.62 46.00 -11.77
N LEU A 374 -64.02 46.97 -11.08
CA LEU A 374 -62.70 46.87 -10.42
C LEU A 374 -62.49 45.54 -9.65
N TRP A 375 -63.50 45.09 -8.90
CA TRP A 375 -63.41 43.85 -8.11
C TRP A 375 -63.29 42.59 -8.99
N LEU A 376 -63.91 42.58 -10.17
CA LEU A 376 -63.85 41.49 -11.13
C LEU A 376 -62.50 41.49 -11.85
N VAL A 377 -62.03 42.67 -12.27
CA VAL A 377 -60.72 42.82 -12.91
C VAL A 377 -59.58 42.41 -11.97
N LYS A 378 -59.68 42.73 -10.66
CA LYS A 378 -58.73 42.21 -9.66
C LYS A 378 -58.71 40.68 -9.55
N GLY A 379 -59.82 39.99 -9.80
CA GLY A 379 -59.89 38.52 -9.73
C GLY A 379 -59.37 37.80 -10.98
N LEU A 380 -59.27 38.50 -12.12
CA LEU A 380 -58.83 37.93 -13.40
C LEU A 380 -57.34 38.20 -13.70
N TYR A 381 -56.70 39.11 -12.95
CA TYR A 381 -55.37 39.64 -13.24
C TYR A 381 -54.27 38.73 -12.67
N ASP A 382 -53.64 37.93 -13.53
CA ASP A 382 -52.48 37.07 -13.20
C ASP A 382 -51.35 37.28 -14.21
N ASN A 383 -50.26 37.88 -13.73
CA ASN A 383 -49.04 38.19 -14.50
C ASN A 383 -48.41 36.96 -15.19
N LYS A 384 -48.70 35.74 -14.73
CA LYS A 384 -48.18 34.48 -15.30
C LYS A 384 -49.11 33.85 -16.34
N ARG A 385 -50.39 34.23 -16.35
CA ARG A 385 -51.40 33.66 -17.25
C ARG A 385 -51.83 34.59 -18.38
N ARG A 386 -51.57 35.91 -18.25
CA ARG A 386 -51.92 36.93 -19.26
C ARG A 386 -53.33 36.71 -19.79
N ILE A 387 -54.33 36.83 -18.91
CA ILE A 387 -55.76 36.70 -19.26
C ILE A 387 -56.36 38.09 -19.54
N ILE A 388 -55.77 39.15 -18.97
CA ILE A 388 -56.26 40.52 -19.04
C ILE A 388 -55.13 41.58 -18.92
N SER A 389 -55.36 42.82 -19.41
CA SER A 389 -54.34 43.91 -19.55
C SER A 389 -54.92 45.33 -19.36
N VAL A 390 -54.81 45.87 -18.15
CA VAL A 390 -55.56 47.06 -17.65
C VAL A 390 -55.27 48.41 -18.32
N GLU A 391 -56.33 49.13 -18.76
CA GLU A 391 -56.28 50.58 -19.08
C GLU A 391 -56.65 51.49 -17.89
N LEU A 392 -56.00 52.65 -17.81
CA LEU A 392 -56.26 53.69 -16.80
C LEU A 392 -57.49 54.56 -17.12
N PRO A 393 -58.39 54.84 -16.15
CA PRO A 393 -59.47 55.82 -16.32
C PRO A 393 -58.98 57.25 -16.54
N LYS A 394 -59.71 58.05 -17.35
CA LYS A 394 -59.28 59.39 -17.84
C LYS A 394 -58.79 60.35 -16.75
N ILE A 395 -59.43 60.35 -15.58
CA ILE A 395 -59.11 61.23 -14.43
C ILE A 395 -57.71 60.98 -13.82
N TYR A 396 -57.13 59.79 -14.02
CA TYR A 396 -55.79 59.46 -13.52
C TYR A 396 -54.70 59.59 -14.58
N ARG A 397 -55.06 59.82 -15.85
CA ARG A 397 -54.10 60.04 -16.95
C ARG A 397 -53.45 61.42 -16.83
N GLU A 398 -52.26 61.56 -17.42
CA GLU A 398 -51.39 62.75 -17.35
C GLU A 398 -52.13 64.10 -17.48
N GLY A 399 -53.01 64.25 -18.47
CA GLY A 399 -53.77 65.48 -18.72
C GLY A 399 -54.75 65.91 -17.62
N TRP A 400 -55.04 65.06 -16.63
CA TRP A 400 -55.70 65.47 -15.38
C TRP A 400 -54.71 65.62 -14.22
N ARG A 401 -53.59 64.88 -14.20
CA ARG A 401 -52.50 65.08 -13.23
C ARG A 401 -51.96 66.51 -13.28
N THR A 402 -51.79 67.07 -14.47
CA THR A 402 -51.38 68.48 -14.66
C THR A 402 -52.41 69.49 -14.13
N VAL A 403 -53.71 69.22 -14.28
CA VAL A 403 -54.79 70.08 -13.74
C VAL A 403 -54.77 70.07 -12.21
N PHE A 404 -54.61 68.89 -11.58
CA PHE A 404 -54.48 68.79 -10.12
C PHE A 404 -53.20 69.47 -9.60
N SER A 405 -52.12 69.44 -10.36
CA SER A 405 -50.87 70.15 -10.03
C SER A 405 -50.96 71.68 -10.18
N ALA A 406 -51.94 72.21 -10.93
CA ALA A 406 -52.13 73.64 -11.14
C ALA A 406 -52.94 74.28 -9.99
N ASP A 407 -54.15 73.78 -9.73
CA ASP A 407 -54.84 74.00 -8.44
C ASP A 407 -55.91 72.92 -8.19
N ALA A 408 -55.60 72.02 -7.25
CA ALA A 408 -56.51 71.01 -6.75
C ALA A 408 -57.82 71.58 -6.15
N ASN A 409 -57.86 72.84 -5.71
CA ASN A 409 -59.01 73.46 -5.05
C ASN A 409 -60.15 73.87 -6.01
N VAL A 410 -59.88 73.99 -7.31
CA VAL A 410 -60.90 74.31 -8.32
C VAL A 410 -61.68 73.06 -8.76
N VAL A 411 -61.07 71.88 -8.67
CA VAL A 411 -61.65 70.62 -9.17
C VAL A 411 -62.80 70.13 -8.28
N ASP A 412 -63.90 69.76 -8.92
CA ASP A 412 -65.02 69.06 -8.29
C ASP A 412 -64.74 67.54 -8.27
N LEU A 413 -64.17 67.05 -7.17
CA LEU A 413 -63.87 65.62 -7.02
C LEU A 413 -65.15 64.79 -6.98
N HIS A 414 -66.23 65.31 -6.40
CA HIS A 414 -67.48 64.57 -6.28
C HIS A 414 -68.10 64.22 -7.64
N LYS A 415 -68.11 65.20 -8.57
CA LYS A 415 -68.57 65.02 -9.95
C LYS A 415 -67.63 64.15 -10.79
N MET A 416 -66.32 64.25 -10.55
CA MET A 416 -65.31 63.48 -11.30
C MET A 416 -65.18 62.03 -10.82
N GLY A 417 -65.62 61.75 -9.59
CA GLY A 417 -65.79 60.42 -9.04
C GLY A 417 -65.77 60.50 -7.51
N PRO A 418 -66.88 60.23 -6.79
CA PRO A 418 -67.04 60.59 -5.37
C PRO A 418 -66.18 59.78 -4.39
N HIS A 419 -65.23 59.00 -4.89
CA HIS A 419 -64.33 58.09 -4.19
C HIS A 419 -62.91 58.17 -4.81
N TYR A 420 -62.45 59.37 -5.20
CA TYR A 420 -61.21 59.63 -5.93
C TYR A 420 -59.98 59.01 -5.24
N TYR A 421 -59.73 59.35 -3.97
CA TYR A 421 -58.54 58.88 -3.26
C TYR A 421 -58.54 57.37 -3.06
N SER A 422 -59.70 56.79 -2.77
CA SER A 422 -59.84 55.34 -2.56
C SER A 422 -59.78 54.56 -3.88
N PHE A 423 -60.45 55.01 -4.94
CA PHE A 423 -60.39 54.36 -6.26
C PHE A 423 -59.00 54.46 -6.89
N GLY A 424 -58.35 55.62 -6.80
CA GLY A 424 -56.96 55.81 -7.23
C GLY A 424 -55.99 54.87 -6.50
N SER A 425 -56.13 54.73 -5.17
CA SER A 425 -55.35 53.76 -4.39
C SER A 425 -55.60 52.30 -4.82
N GLN A 426 -56.83 51.96 -5.22
CA GLN A 426 -57.12 50.61 -5.72
C GLN A 426 -56.55 50.33 -7.12
N LEU A 427 -56.33 51.34 -7.96
CA LEU A 427 -55.71 51.20 -9.29
C LEU A 427 -54.23 50.82 -9.22
N LEU A 428 -53.51 51.26 -8.18
CA LEU A 428 -52.07 50.95 -7.97
C LEU A 428 -51.77 49.44 -7.76
N ASN A 429 -52.80 48.58 -7.72
CA ASN A 429 -52.66 47.12 -7.61
C ASN A 429 -52.53 46.42 -8.98
N PHE A 430 -52.59 47.17 -10.08
CA PHE A 430 -52.31 46.68 -11.43
C PHE A 430 -50.96 47.25 -11.88
N ASP A 431 -50.13 46.45 -12.55
CA ASP A 431 -48.80 46.90 -12.99
C ASP A 431 -48.93 47.87 -14.17
N SER A 432 -48.85 49.17 -13.86
CA SER A 432 -48.88 50.28 -14.82
C SER A 432 -47.67 51.18 -14.58
N PRO A 433 -46.96 51.65 -15.64
CA PRO A 433 -45.78 52.50 -15.48
C PRO A 433 -46.09 53.85 -14.83
N GLU A 434 -47.33 54.34 -14.95
CA GLU A 434 -47.77 55.63 -14.41
C GLU A 434 -48.09 55.59 -12.89
N ASN A 435 -48.03 54.42 -12.25
CA ASN A 435 -48.43 54.23 -10.84
C ASN A 435 -47.73 55.19 -9.86
N THR A 436 -46.44 55.46 -10.06
CA THR A 436 -45.68 56.40 -9.21
C THR A 436 -46.22 57.82 -9.29
N GLU A 437 -46.54 58.30 -10.49
CA GLU A 437 -47.10 59.63 -10.72
C GLU A 437 -48.53 59.75 -10.20
N ILE A 438 -49.33 58.69 -10.35
CA ILE A 438 -50.70 58.62 -9.81
C ILE A 438 -50.66 58.70 -8.27
N ALA A 439 -49.79 57.93 -7.62
CA ALA A 439 -49.62 57.97 -6.16
C ALA A 439 -49.17 59.35 -5.67
N GLN A 440 -48.22 59.99 -6.36
CA GLN A 440 -47.79 61.37 -6.07
C GLN A 440 -48.92 62.39 -6.27
N THR A 441 -49.69 62.28 -7.37
CA THR A 441 -50.81 63.18 -7.67
C THR A 441 -51.90 63.09 -6.62
N LEU A 442 -52.28 61.87 -6.21
CA LEU A 442 -53.25 61.64 -5.14
C LEU A 442 -52.83 62.33 -3.83
N LEU A 443 -51.56 62.16 -3.44
CA LEU A 443 -51.00 62.74 -2.22
C LEU A 443 -50.97 64.28 -2.29
N GLN A 444 -50.47 64.86 -3.38
CA GLN A 444 -50.40 66.32 -3.53
C GLN A 444 -51.79 66.97 -3.64
N THR A 445 -52.73 66.31 -4.32
CA THR A 445 -54.13 66.77 -4.40
C THR A 445 -54.78 66.83 -3.02
N PHE A 446 -54.53 65.82 -2.16
CA PHE A 446 -55.01 65.85 -0.77
C PHE A 446 -54.34 66.95 0.04
N ILE A 447 -53.00 67.07 0.00
CA ILE A 447 -52.25 68.11 0.75
C ILE A 447 -52.71 69.53 0.34
N GLY A 448 -52.85 69.80 -0.96
CA GLY A 448 -53.25 71.12 -1.47
C GLY A 448 -54.69 71.52 -1.12
N ARG A 449 -55.58 70.55 -0.87
CA ARG A 449 -56.97 70.77 -0.44
C ARG A 449 -57.17 70.71 1.08
N PHE A 450 -56.32 69.96 1.79
CA PHE A 450 -56.42 69.72 3.24
C PHE A 450 -56.57 71.01 4.03
N ARG A 451 -55.72 72.03 3.75
CA ARG A 451 -55.80 73.31 4.45
C ARG A 451 -57.16 73.97 4.27
N ARG A 452 -57.68 74.06 3.04
CA ARG A 452 -58.98 74.68 2.76
C ARG A 452 -60.11 73.94 3.44
N ILE A 453 -60.07 72.61 3.47
CA ILE A 453 -61.05 71.75 4.15
C ILE A 453 -61.02 72.00 5.66
N MET A 454 -59.83 71.98 6.27
CA MET A 454 -59.61 72.27 7.69
C MET A 454 -60.11 73.67 8.05
N ASP A 455 -59.58 74.71 7.40
CA ASP A 455 -59.92 76.12 7.64
C ASP A 455 -61.43 76.35 7.49
N SER A 456 -62.09 75.75 6.48
CA SER A 456 -63.54 75.85 6.30
C SER A 456 -64.36 75.05 7.32
N SER A 457 -63.85 73.89 7.78
CA SER A 457 -64.56 73.04 8.75
C SER A 457 -64.54 73.60 10.18
N GLN A 458 -63.54 74.41 10.50
CA GLN A 458 -63.31 74.94 11.86
C GLN A 458 -63.73 76.40 12.05
N ASN A 459 -64.00 77.16 10.97
CA ASN A 459 -64.42 78.56 11.07
C ASN A 459 -65.89 78.80 10.66
N ALA A 460 -66.50 77.92 9.85
CA ALA A 460 -67.88 78.09 9.35
C ALA A 460 -68.95 77.68 10.39
N TYR A 461 -69.12 78.47 11.44
CA TYR A 461 -70.15 78.22 12.47
C TYR A 461 -71.52 78.83 12.08
N ASN A 462 -72.54 77.99 11.94
CA ASN A 462 -73.89 78.33 11.44
C ASN A 462 -73.96 78.92 10.02
N GLU A 463 -72.92 78.73 9.19
CA GLU A 463 -72.93 79.11 7.76
C GLU A 463 -73.41 77.96 6.86
N ASP A 464 -73.92 78.29 5.66
CA ASP A 464 -74.27 77.26 4.67
C ASP A 464 -73.00 76.72 3.97
N THR A 465 -72.54 75.57 4.45
CA THR A 465 -71.37 74.86 3.91
C THR A 465 -71.68 73.97 2.71
N SER A 466 -72.95 73.87 2.29
CA SER A 466 -73.40 72.92 1.25
C SER A 466 -72.66 73.08 -0.08
N GLY A 467 -72.41 74.32 -0.51
CA GLY A 467 -71.71 74.62 -1.77
C GLY A 467 -70.23 74.21 -1.79
N LEU A 468 -69.59 74.06 -0.63
CA LEU A 468 -68.25 73.48 -0.50
C LEU A 468 -68.33 71.94 -0.47
N VAL A 469 -69.15 71.40 0.44
CA VAL A 469 -69.32 69.94 0.65
C VAL A 469 -69.74 69.22 -0.64
N ALA A 470 -70.52 69.87 -1.49
CA ALA A 470 -70.89 69.38 -2.82
C ALA A 470 -69.69 68.92 -3.66
N LYS A 471 -68.54 69.62 -3.59
CA LYS A 471 -67.34 69.40 -4.43
C LYS A 471 -66.27 68.50 -3.78
N LEU A 472 -66.53 68.01 -2.56
CA LEU A 472 -65.60 67.19 -1.78
C LEU A 472 -65.74 65.69 -2.12
N ASP A 473 -64.61 64.99 -2.12
CA ASP A 473 -64.56 63.52 -2.10
C ASP A 473 -65.18 62.96 -0.80
N GLU A 474 -65.63 61.70 -0.76
CA GLU A 474 -66.20 61.15 0.47
C GLU A 474 -65.16 61.09 1.63
N LEU A 475 -63.86 60.91 1.35
CA LEU A 475 -62.81 61.01 2.37
C LEU A 475 -62.69 62.44 2.93
N GLU A 476 -62.78 63.44 2.06
CA GLU A 476 -62.77 64.86 2.44
C GLU A 476 -64.04 65.26 3.19
N ARG A 477 -65.19 64.68 2.86
CA ARG A 477 -66.47 64.88 3.56
C ARG A 477 -66.43 64.29 4.97
N LEU A 478 -65.78 63.14 5.16
CA LEU A 478 -65.56 62.57 6.49
C LEU A 478 -64.65 63.48 7.34
N LEU A 479 -63.55 63.98 6.77
CA LEU A 479 -62.66 64.93 7.44
C LEU A 479 -63.36 66.25 7.78
N PHE A 480 -64.10 66.84 6.83
CA PHE A 480 -64.87 68.06 7.02
C PHE A 480 -65.93 67.90 8.12
N ARG A 481 -66.63 66.76 8.15
CA ARG A 481 -67.61 66.44 9.19
C ARG A 481 -66.95 66.34 10.56
N ALA A 482 -65.80 65.66 10.68
CA ALA A 482 -65.07 65.57 11.94
C ALA A 482 -64.61 66.95 12.46
N GLY A 483 -64.15 67.83 11.58
CA GLY A 483 -63.82 69.23 11.93
C GLY A 483 -65.03 70.01 12.45
N GLN A 484 -66.16 69.92 11.74
CA GLN A 484 -67.43 70.55 12.15
C GLN A 484 -68.01 69.94 13.43
N GLU A 485 -67.93 68.63 13.65
CA GLU A 485 -68.35 67.97 14.89
C GLU A 485 -67.52 68.49 16.08
N GLY A 486 -66.21 68.67 15.90
CA GLY A 486 -65.33 69.31 16.89
C GLY A 486 -65.68 70.77 17.18
N LEU A 487 -65.88 71.59 16.14
CA LEU A 487 -66.29 72.99 16.27
C LEU A 487 -67.62 73.14 17.03
N ASN A 488 -68.63 72.36 16.64
CA ASN A 488 -69.94 72.40 17.26
C ASN A 488 -69.91 71.84 18.69
N ALA A 489 -69.11 70.82 18.98
CA ALA A 489 -68.91 70.34 20.35
C ALA A 489 -68.28 71.43 21.25
N PHE A 490 -67.24 72.11 20.76
CA PHE A 490 -66.60 73.21 21.49
C PHE A 490 -67.56 74.39 21.72
N GLN A 491 -68.26 74.85 20.68
CA GLN A 491 -69.25 75.94 20.80
C GLN A 491 -70.42 75.59 21.74
N ASN A 492 -70.88 74.34 21.75
CA ASN A 492 -71.89 73.88 22.70
C ASN A 492 -71.37 73.79 24.15
N TRP A 493 -70.07 73.53 24.35
CA TRP A 493 -69.43 73.56 25.66
C TRP A 493 -69.22 74.99 26.17
N GLU A 494 -68.67 75.88 25.35
CA GLU A 494 -68.46 77.31 25.67
C GLU A 494 -69.76 78.00 26.09
N ARG A 495 -70.88 77.68 25.41
CA ARG A 495 -72.22 78.21 25.69
C ARG A 495 -72.94 77.48 26.84
N GLY A 496 -72.26 76.60 27.58
CA GLY A 496 -72.82 75.81 28.69
C GLY A 496 -73.83 74.73 28.29
N GLN A 497 -74.21 74.63 27.01
CA GLN A 497 -75.23 73.68 26.54
C GLN A 497 -74.82 72.22 26.67
N ALA A 498 -73.52 71.93 26.68
CA ALA A 498 -72.97 70.59 26.90
C ALA A 498 -73.25 70.03 28.31
N ALA A 499 -73.62 70.86 29.29
CA ALA A 499 -74.02 70.41 30.62
C ALA A 499 -75.44 69.79 30.64
N GLN A 500 -76.25 70.00 29.60
CA GLN A 500 -77.59 69.44 29.51
C GLN A 500 -77.56 68.00 28.99
N ILE A 501 -77.92 67.03 29.83
CA ILE A 501 -78.06 65.63 29.42
C ILE A 501 -79.20 65.53 28.38
N ARG A 502 -78.85 65.17 27.13
CA ARG A 502 -79.79 64.99 26.01
C ARG A 502 -79.86 63.52 25.60
N ALA A 503 -81.01 63.09 25.08
CA ALA A 503 -81.18 61.73 24.57
C ALA A 503 -80.31 61.46 23.34
N SER A 504 -79.49 60.40 23.39
CA SER A 504 -78.55 60.00 22.35
C SER A 504 -79.19 59.86 20.96
N SER A 505 -78.42 60.11 19.90
CA SER A 505 -78.81 59.94 18.49
C SER A 505 -79.30 58.52 18.16
N LEU A 506 -78.82 57.51 18.91
CA LEU A 506 -79.35 56.14 18.86
C LEU A 506 -80.84 56.11 19.25
N VAL A 507 -81.22 56.72 20.37
CA VAL A 507 -82.61 56.78 20.85
C VAL A 507 -83.50 57.55 19.87
N GLN A 508 -82.99 58.63 19.28
CA GLN A 508 -83.70 59.43 18.28
C GLN A 508 -83.96 58.66 16.97
N SER A 509 -82.98 57.88 16.51
CA SER A 509 -83.11 57.05 15.30
C SER A 509 -84.03 55.83 15.50
N TYR A 510 -84.08 55.24 16.69
CA TYR A 510 -85.11 54.24 17.03
C TYR A 510 -86.54 54.81 16.93
N LYS A 511 -86.78 56.05 17.38
CA LYS A 511 -88.10 56.70 17.22
C LYS A 511 -88.48 56.91 15.75
N LYS A 512 -87.54 57.33 14.89
CA LYS A 512 -87.83 57.52 13.44
C LYS A 512 -88.11 56.22 12.71
N ARG A 513 -87.41 55.12 13.02
CA ARG A 513 -87.65 53.81 12.36
C ARG A 513 -89.02 53.22 12.66
N LYS A 514 -89.55 53.41 13.88
CA LYS A 514 -90.89 52.90 14.26
C LYS A 514 -92.07 53.55 13.52
N PHE A 515 -91.89 54.69 12.86
CA PHE A 515 -92.98 55.46 12.23
C PHE A 515 -93.25 55.07 10.76
N HIS A 516 -92.69 53.96 10.27
CA HIS A 516 -92.84 53.52 8.87
C HIS A 516 -93.32 52.07 8.71
N GLU A 517 -93.74 51.42 9.81
CA GLU A 517 -94.33 50.06 9.81
C GLU A 517 -95.76 50.05 10.38
N THR A 518 -96.37 51.21 10.65
CA THR A 518 -97.73 51.33 11.22
C THR A 518 -98.51 52.50 10.63
N ASP A 519 -98.92 52.37 9.37
CA ASP A 519 -100.18 52.88 8.83
C ASP A 519 -100.57 51.96 7.64
N THR A 520 -101.87 51.71 7.46
CA THR A 520 -102.43 50.66 6.57
C THR A 520 -102.95 51.22 5.26
#